data_AF-N6Y2Y9-F1
#
_entry.id   AF-N6Y2Y9-F1
#
_cell.length_a   1.000
_cell.length_b   1.000
_cell.length_c   1.000
_cell.angle_alpha   90.00
_cell.angle_beta   90.00
_cell.angle_gamma   90.00
#
_symmetry.space_group_name_H-M   'P 1'
#
loop_
_entity.id
_entity.type
_entity.pdbx_description
1 polymer ?
#
loop_
_entity_poly.entity_id
_entity_poly.type
_entity_poly.pdbx_seq_one_letter_code
_entity_poly.pdbx_strand_id
1 'polypeptide(L)'
;MDGWKAASVGVLAIAAGLGAGAAYAADVAVAGLFAGRAVLVVDGGAPQTVKLGARTREGIVLRAATSEAATLEHDGRVFVARLGEQVASSAGTAASEISLQADGGGHFFTGARINGVAVNALVDTGATLVAMGRSDALRLGIDYRAGTMGQSATANGLATIWKVRLDAVELGGVRMLGVDAAVHETDLPVVLLGMSFLNRMDWRREGDRLLLKKRY
;
A
#
# COMPACT_ATOMS: atom_id res chain seq x y z
N MET A 1 70.66 -31.01 21.85
CA MET A 1 70.01 -31.35 23.12
C MET A 1 69.77 -30.00 23.78
N ASP A 2 68.61 -29.37 23.85
CA ASP A 2 67.18 -29.71 23.71
C ASP A 2 66.49 -28.38 23.29
N GLY A 3 65.49 -28.30 22.42
CA GLY A 3 64.15 -28.87 22.59
C GLY A 3 63.18 -27.85 23.20
N TRP A 4 62.71 -26.85 22.42
CA TRP A 4 61.47 -26.12 22.76
C TRP A 4 60.62 -25.92 21.50
N LYS A 5 59.53 -26.68 21.40
CA LYS A 5 58.44 -26.49 20.45
C LYS A 5 57.35 -25.65 21.14
N ALA A 6 56.85 -24.62 20.47
CA ALA A 6 55.54 -24.07 20.76
C ALA A 6 54.79 -23.80 19.44
N ALA A 7 53.61 -24.39 19.34
CA ALA A 7 52.81 -24.54 18.15
C ALA A 7 52.08 -23.25 17.75
N SER A 8 52.07 -22.96 16.45
CA SER A 8 51.22 -21.92 15.86
C SER A 8 49.89 -22.56 15.41
N VAL A 9 48.80 -22.22 16.10
CA VAL A 9 47.45 -22.62 15.68
C VAL A 9 47.03 -21.76 14.49
N GLY A 10 46.90 -22.37 13.32
CA GLY A 10 46.35 -21.73 12.13
C GLY A 10 44.83 -21.67 12.22
N VAL A 11 44.26 -20.46 12.27
CA VAL A 11 42.82 -20.24 12.10
C VAL A 11 42.52 -20.16 10.61
N LEU A 12 41.87 -21.19 10.07
CA LEU A 12 41.36 -21.22 8.71
C LEU A 12 40.01 -20.48 8.69
N ALA A 13 40.01 -19.22 8.23
CA ALA A 13 38.78 -18.47 8.01
C ALA A 13 38.11 -18.97 6.72
N ILE A 14 37.05 -19.78 6.85
CA ILE A 14 36.17 -20.14 5.74
C ILE A 14 35.27 -18.93 5.45
N ALA A 15 35.58 -18.22 4.37
CA ALA A 15 34.72 -17.19 3.80
C ALA A 15 33.51 -17.85 3.12
N ALA A 16 32.39 -17.97 3.84
CA ALA A 16 31.10 -18.29 3.25
C ALA A 16 30.53 -17.03 2.59
N GLY A 17 30.86 -16.83 1.32
CA GLY A 17 30.21 -15.85 0.46
C GLY A 17 28.75 -16.25 0.22
N LEU A 18 27.84 -15.74 1.04
CA LEU A 18 26.41 -15.71 0.74
C LEU A 18 26.21 -14.73 -0.41
N GLY A 19 26.23 -15.26 -1.64
CA GLY A 19 25.76 -14.54 -2.81
C GLY A 19 24.27 -14.30 -2.67
N ALA A 20 23.90 -13.12 -2.18
CA ALA A 20 22.54 -12.60 -2.31
C ALA A 20 22.28 -12.36 -3.81
N GLY A 21 21.65 -13.32 -4.48
CA GLY A 21 21.14 -13.13 -5.82
C GLY A 21 20.18 -11.95 -5.82
N ALA A 22 20.43 -10.95 -6.66
CA ALA A 22 19.53 -9.81 -6.82
C ALA A 22 18.15 -10.32 -7.23
N ALA A 23 17.12 -9.98 -6.44
CA ALA A 23 15.74 -10.29 -6.77
C ALA A 23 15.38 -9.61 -8.11
N TYR A 24 15.07 -10.40 -9.13
CA TYR A 24 14.69 -9.89 -10.45
C TYR A 24 13.19 -9.57 -10.42
N ALA A 25 12.81 -8.37 -10.85
CA ALA A 25 11.41 -8.01 -11.04
C ALA A 25 11.03 -8.35 -12.48
N ALA A 26 10.14 -9.32 -12.67
CA ALA A 26 9.62 -9.71 -13.98
C ALA A 26 8.39 -8.88 -14.33
N ASP A 27 8.25 -8.39 -15.55
CA ASP A 27 7.04 -7.69 -16.01
C ASP A 27 5.97 -8.70 -16.41
N VAL A 28 4.80 -8.68 -15.76
CA VAL A 28 3.76 -9.69 -15.96
C VAL A 28 2.48 -9.04 -16.49
N ALA A 29 2.08 -9.45 -17.70
CA ALA A 29 0.81 -9.07 -18.31
C ALA A 29 -0.19 -10.23 -18.27
N VAL A 30 -1.45 -9.94 -17.94
CA VAL A 30 -2.53 -10.94 -18.03
C VAL A 30 -3.24 -10.78 -19.36
N ALA A 31 -2.97 -11.69 -20.29
CA ALA A 31 -3.57 -11.71 -21.62
C ALA A 31 -4.92 -12.45 -21.67
N GLY A 32 -5.23 -13.27 -20.65
CA GLY A 32 -6.48 -14.02 -20.58
C GLY A 32 -6.76 -14.56 -19.18
N LEU A 33 -8.03 -14.60 -18.79
CA LEU A 33 -8.48 -15.16 -17.52
C LEU A 33 -9.58 -16.19 -17.75
N PHE A 34 -9.45 -17.32 -17.08
CA PHE A 34 -10.41 -18.43 -17.13
C PHE A 34 -10.59 -18.99 -15.72
N ALA A 35 -11.66 -19.77 -15.49
CA ALA A 35 -11.87 -20.42 -14.21
C ALA A 35 -10.67 -21.32 -13.84
N GLY A 36 -9.89 -20.90 -12.86
CA GLY A 36 -8.70 -21.61 -12.38
C GLY A 36 -7.48 -21.62 -13.31
N ARG A 37 -7.45 -20.77 -14.36
CA ARG A 37 -6.29 -20.63 -15.26
C ARG A 37 -6.11 -19.18 -15.70
N ALA A 38 -4.88 -18.77 -15.97
CA ALA A 38 -4.56 -17.46 -16.54
C ALA A 38 -3.59 -17.64 -17.71
N VAL A 39 -3.71 -16.79 -18.72
CA VAL A 39 -2.72 -16.64 -19.78
C VAL A 39 -1.86 -15.44 -19.41
N LEU A 40 -0.60 -15.70 -19.11
CA LEU A 40 0.36 -14.70 -18.69
C LEU A 40 1.39 -14.47 -19.80
N VAL A 41 1.80 -13.22 -19.98
CA VAL A 41 2.99 -12.85 -20.76
C VAL A 41 3.99 -12.29 -19.75
N VAL A 42 5.18 -12.86 -19.69
CA VAL A 42 6.22 -12.43 -18.73
C VAL A 42 7.42 -11.89 -19.51
N ASP A 43 7.91 -10.72 -19.15
CA ASP A 43 9.03 -10.00 -19.78
C ASP A 43 8.89 -9.86 -21.31
N GLY A 44 7.65 -9.65 -21.78
CA GLY A 44 7.34 -9.56 -23.22
C GLY A 44 7.50 -10.87 -24.01
N GLY A 45 7.65 -12.01 -23.32
CA GLY A 45 7.78 -13.33 -23.91
C GLY A 45 6.50 -13.87 -24.56
N ALA A 46 6.53 -15.16 -24.93
CA ALA A 46 5.35 -15.82 -25.49
C ALA A 46 4.24 -15.98 -24.42
N PRO A 47 2.94 -15.83 -24.78
CA PRO A 47 1.84 -16.11 -23.87
C PRO A 47 1.88 -17.55 -23.37
N GLN A 48 1.88 -17.72 -22.05
CA GLN A 48 1.91 -19.00 -21.37
C GLN A 48 0.65 -19.19 -20.52
N THR A 49 0.00 -20.35 -20.69
CA THR A 49 -1.17 -20.70 -19.87
C THR A 49 -0.72 -21.33 -18.56
N VAL A 50 -1.03 -20.69 -17.45
CA VAL A 50 -0.71 -21.12 -16.09
C VAL A 50 -1.99 -21.60 -15.41
N LYS A 51 -1.95 -22.80 -14.84
CA LYS A 51 -3.05 -23.37 -14.03
C LYS A 51 -2.90 -22.95 -12.57
N LEU A 52 -3.99 -22.96 -11.81
CA LEU A 52 -3.94 -22.74 -10.37
C LEU A 52 -2.90 -23.65 -9.70
N GLY A 53 -1.99 -23.07 -8.93
CA GLY A 53 -0.87 -23.75 -8.26
C GLY A 53 0.34 -24.03 -9.15
N ALA A 54 0.25 -23.87 -10.47
CA ALA A 54 1.37 -24.05 -11.38
C ALA A 54 2.28 -22.80 -11.42
N ARG A 55 3.52 -23.02 -11.87
CA ARG A 55 4.58 -22.00 -11.93
C ARG A 55 5.05 -21.79 -13.38
N THR A 56 5.33 -20.54 -13.76
CA THR A 56 5.99 -20.18 -15.03
C THR A 56 7.49 -20.47 -15.00
N ARG A 57 8.16 -20.37 -16.14
CA ARG A 57 9.63 -20.50 -16.22
C ARG A 57 10.34 -19.40 -15.43
N GLU A 58 9.75 -18.22 -15.38
CA GLU A 58 10.25 -17.02 -14.69
C GLU A 58 9.91 -17.05 -13.19
N GLY A 59 9.27 -18.12 -12.70
CA GLY A 59 9.01 -18.29 -11.27
C GLY A 59 7.71 -17.66 -10.77
N ILE A 60 6.78 -17.29 -11.66
CA ILE A 60 5.46 -16.76 -11.28
C ILE A 60 4.51 -17.93 -10.99
N VAL A 61 3.88 -17.97 -9.81
CA VAL A 61 2.91 -18.98 -9.40
C VAL A 61 1.50 -18.39 -9.43
N LEU A 62 0.55 -19.09 -10.06
CA LEU A 62 -0.86 -18.67 -10.01
C LEU A 62 -1.52 -19.14 -8.71
N ARG A 63 -1.96 -18.22 -7.86
CA ARG A 63 -2.61 -18.51 -6.57
C ARG A 63 -4.13 -18.43 -6.61
N ALA A 64 -4.69 -17.58 -7.47
CA ALA A 64 -6.12 -17.52 -7.75
C ALA A 64 -6.37 -16.90 -9.14
N ALA A 65 -7.47 -17.25 -9.79
CA ALA A 65 -7.92 -16.63 -11.04
C ALA A 65 -9.44 -16.48 -11.02
N THR A 66 -9.91 -15.24 -11.15
CA THR A 66 -11.32 -14.88 -11.36
C THR A 66 -11.52 -14.41 -12.80
N SER A 67 -12.75 -14.00 -13.16
CA SER A 67 -13.03 -13.38 -14.46
C SER A 67 -12.38 -12.00 -14.63
N GLU A 68 -11.99 -11.34 -13.55
CA GLU A 68 -11.50 -9.95 -13.57
C GLU A 68 -10.01 -9.82 -13.21
N ALA A 69 -9.48 -10.73 -12.39
CA ALA A 69 -8.09 -10.66 -11.93
C ALA A 69 -7.45 -12.04 -11.68
N ALA A 70 -6.12 -12.09 -11.77
CA ALA A 70 -5.29 -13.18 -11.28
C ALA A 70 -4.50 -12.74 -10.05
N THR A 71 -4.48 -13.59 -9.02
CA THR A 71 -3.55 -13.48 -7.89
C THR A 71 -2.33 -14.35 -8.20
N LEU A 72 -1.18 -13.71 -8.30
CA LEU A 72 0.09 -14.29 -8.71
C LEU A 72 1.07 -14.24 -7.54
N GLU A 73 2.12 -15.05 -7.55
CA GLU A 73 3.20 -15.00 -6.55
C GLU A 73 4.56 -15.15 -7.24
N HIS A 74 5.53 -14.33 -6.86
CA HIS A 74 6.91 -14.43 -7.30
C HIS A 74 7.85 -14.17 -6.15
N ASP A 75 8.84 -15.04 -5.94
CA ASP A 75 9.80 -14.94 -4.83
C ASP A 75 9.15 -14.69 -3.45
N GLY A 76 8.02 -15.38 -3.19
CA GLY A 76 7.26 -15.27 -1.95
C GLY A 76 6.39 -14.01 -1.83
N ARG A 77 6.38 -13.14 -2.84
CA ARG A 77 5.51 -11.96 -2.91
C ARG A 77 4.29 -12.28 -3.76
N VAL A 78 3.12 -12.30 -3.13
CA VAL A 78 1.84 -12.36 -3.83
C VAL A 78 1.56 -10.99 -4.45
N PHE A 79 1.09 -10.88 -5.70
CA PHE A 79 0.61 -9.67 -6.39
C PHE A 79 -0.71 -9.95 -7.14
N VAL A 80 -1.47 -8.90 -7.49
CA VAL A 80 -2.71 -9.04 -8.27
C VAL A 80 -2.53 -8.31 -9.59
N ALA A 81 -2.88 -8.99 -10.69
CA ALA A 81 -2.87 -8.40 -12.02
C ALA A 81 -4.25 -8.59 -12.67
N ARG A 82 -4.81 -7.53 -13.23
CA ARG A 82 -6.09 -7.58 -13.95
C ARG A 82 -5.88 -7.90 -15.43
N LEU A 83 -6.94 -8.38 -16.08
CA LEU A 83 -6.93 -8.62 -17.52
C LEU A 83 -6.54 -7.34 -18.28
N GLY A 84 -5.52 -7.43 -19.13
CA GLY A 84 -4.99 -6.30 -19.90
C GLY A 84 -4.05 -5.37 -19.14
N GLU A 85 -3.79 -5.63 -17.86
CA GLU A 85 -2.83 -4.87 -17.04
C GLU A 85 -1.44 -5.50 -17.13
N GLN A 86 -0.40 -4.65 -17.12
CA GLN A 86 1.00 -5.04 -16.98
C GLN A 86 1.47 -4.63 -15.58
N VAL A 87 1.97 -5.60 -14.82
CA VAL A 87 2.36 -5.42 -13.41
C VAL A 87 3.70 -6.07 -13.18
N ALA A 88 4.66 -5.34 -12.61
CA ALA A 88 5.92 -5.91 -12.18
C ALA A 88 5.69 -6.94 -11.05
N SER A 89 6.33 -8.10 -11.12
CA SER A 89 6.20 -9.19 -10.15
C SER A 89 6.75 -8.85 -8.76
N SER A 90 7.54 -7.77 -8.67
CA SER A 90 7.96 -7.15 -7.42
C SER A 90 6.85 -6.31 -6.75
N ALA A 91 5.80 -5.94 -7.49
CA ALA A 91 4.63 -5.21 -7.02
C ALA A 91 3.67 -6.13 -6.25
N GLY A 92 4.18 -6.74 -5.19
CA GLY A 92 3.38 -7.58 -4.29
C GLY A 92 2.10 -6.90 -3.76
N THR A 93 0.99 -7.63 -3.67
CA THR A 93 -0.06 -7.58 -2.64
C THR A 93 0.47 -7.82 -1.22
N ALA A 94 1.77 -8.00 -1.02
CA ALA A 94 2.39 -7.82 0.28
C ALA A 94 2.23 -6.35 0.68
N ALA A 95 1.19 -6.04 1.48
CA ALA A 95 0.88 -4.74 2.10
C ALA A 95 1.88 -3.66 1.65
N SER A 96 1.68 -3.13 0.43
CA SER A 96 2.70 -2.32 -0.21
C SER A 96 2.99 -1.17 0.74
N GLU A 97 4.22 -1.11 1.20
CA GLU A 97 4.65 -0.01 2.04
C GLU A 97 4.55 1.25 1.17
N ILE A 98 3.59 2.10 1.49
CA ILE A 98 3.36 3.36 0.79
C ILE A 98 4.43 4.31 1.30
N SER A 99 5.27 4.79 0.41
CA SER A 99 6.30 5.77 0.73
C SER A 99 5.89 7.14 0.20
N LEU A 100 5.67 8.08 1.10
CA LEU A 100 5.33 9.46 0.79
C LEU A 100 6.55 10.34 1.06
N GLN A 101 6.91 11.16 0.08
CA GLN A 101 7.93 12.20 0.23
C GLN A 101 7.28 13.44 0.84
N ALA A 102 7.96 14.09 1.79
CA ALA A 102 7.54 15.39 2.28
C ALA A 102 7.65 16.45 1.17
N ASP A 103 6.73 17.42 1.19
CA ASP A 103 6.85 18.64 0.39
C ASP A 103 7.93 19.59 0.97
N GLY A 104 8.12 20.75 0.33
CA GLY A 104 9.08 21.75 0.82
C GLY A 104 8.76 22.32 2.22
N GLY A 105 7.54 22.11 2.72
CA GLY A 105 7.11 22.50 4.07
C GLY A 105 7.16 21.36 5.10
N GLY A 106 7.56 20.14 4.70
CA GLY A 106 7.58 18.98 5.59
C GLY A 106 6.26 18.20 5.68
N HIS A 107 5.27 18.54 4.84
CA HIS A 107 3.94 17.93 4.81
C HIS A 107 3.88 16.74 3.86
N PHE A 108 3.08 15.73 4.20
CA PHE A 108 2.93 14.52 3.39
C PHE A 108 1.60 14.53 2.63
N PHE A 109 1.64 15.06 1.41
CA PHE A 109 0.49 15.02 0.51
C PHE A 109 0.43 13.71 -0.27
N THR A 110 -0.78 13.27 -0.57
CA THR A 110 -1.00 12.02 -1.31
C THR A 110 -2.36 11.99 -1.99
N GLY A 111 -2.45 11.24 -3.09
CA GLY A 111 -3.72 10.90 -3.71
C GLY A 111 -4.40 9.76 -2.96
N ALA A 112 -5.66 9.95 -2.59
CA ALA A 112 -6.50 8.93 -1.98
C ALA A 112 -7.81 8.77 -2.77
N ARG A 113 -8.57 7.71 -2.47
CA ARG A 113 -9.97 7.60 -2.91
C ARG A 113 -10.87 7.45 -1.69
N ILE A 114 -11.92 8.27 -1.62
CA ILE A 114 -12.95 8.16 -0.60
C ILE A 114 -14.25 7.79 -1.31
N ASN A 115 -14.90 6.71 -0.87
CA ASN A 115 -16.10 6.16 -1.51
C ASN A 115 -15.93 5.99 -3.04
N GLY A 116 -14.72 5.63 -3.49
CA GLY A 116 -14.38 5.43 -4.90
C GLY A 116 -14.03 6.69 -5.70
N VAL A 117 -14.16 7.89 -5.12
CA VAL A 117 -13.86 9.16 -5.78
C VAL A 117 -12.48 9.67 -5.36
N ALA A 118 -11.67 10.11 -6.33
CA ALA A 118 -10.32 10.58 -6.08
C ALA A 118 -10.28 11.92 -5.33
N VAL A 119 -9.36 12.05 -4.39
CA VAL A 119 -9.10 13.27 -3.62
C VAL A 119 -7.59 13.45 -3.42
N ASN A 120 -7.14 14.70 -3.33
CA ASN A 120 -5.85 15.00 -2.72
C ASN A 120 -6.03 15.07 -1.21
N ALA A 121 -5.12 14.47 -0.46
CA ALA A 121 -5.19 14.42 0.99
C ALA A 121 -3.83 14.72 1.62
N LEU A 122 -3.88 15.27 2.83
CA LEU A 122 -2.72 15.48 3.70
C LEU A 122 -2.74 14.43 4.81
N VAL A 123 -1.63 13.74 5.04
CA VAL A 123 -1.49 12.89 6.22
C VAL A 123 -1.25 13.78 7.44
N ASP A 124 -2.16 13.72 8.41
CA ASP A 124 -2.18 14.59 9.58
C ASP A 124 -2.36 13.78 10.87
N THR A 125 -1.28 13.62 11.63
CA THR A 125 -1.30 12.91 12.92
C THR A 125 -1.95 13.72 14.04
N GLY A 126 -2.18 15.02 13.84
CA GLY A 126 -2.89 15.90 14.78
C GLY A 126 -4.41 15.78 14.66
N ALA A 127 -4.93 15.31 13.52
CA ALA A 127 -6.36 15.11 13.31
C ALA A 127 -6.82 13.76 13.92
N THR A 128 -7.82 13.79 14.79
CA THR A 128 -8.38 12.54 15.37
C THR A 128 -9.15 11.71 14.34
N LEU A 129 -9.86 12.38 13.42
CA LEU A 129 -10.69 11.77 12.39
C LEU A 129 -10.15 12.13 11.01
N VAL A 130 -10.52 11.35 9.99
CA VAL A 130 -10.46 11.84 8.61
C VAL A 130 -11.33 13.10 8.54
N ALA A 131 -10.80 14.21 8.05
CA ALA A 131 -11.52 15.48 8.03
C ALA A 131 -11.62 16.01 6.60
N MET A 132 -12.78 16.57 6.25
CA MET A 132 -13.00 17.19 4.95
C MET A 132 -13.95 18.39 5.07
N GLY A 133 -13.90 19.27 4.08
CA GLY A 133 -14.84 20.38 3.96
C GLY A 133 -16.19 19.93 3.41
N ARG A 134 -17.17 20.84 3.50
CA ARG A 134 -18.51 20.66 2.91
C ARG A 134 -18.47 20.33 1.42
N SER A 135 -17.71 21.08 0.63
CA SER A 135 -17.61 20.92 -0.83
C SER A 135 -17.07 19.54 -1.21
N ASP A 136 -16.04 19.07 -0.51
CA ASP A 136 -15.51 17.72 -0.68
C ASP A 136 -16.56 16.66 -0.33
N ALA A 137 -17.25 16.78 0.82
CA ALA A 137 -18.29 15.83 1.20
C ALA A 137 -19.39 15.70 0.13
N LEU A 138 -19.85 16.83 -0.42
CA LEU A 138 -20.84 16.84 -1.51
C LEU A 138 -20.31 16.18 -2.78
N ARG A 139 -19.07 16.49 -3.18
CA ARG A 139 -18.41 15.89 -4.35
C ARG A 139 -18.21 14.38 -4.19
N LEU A 140 -18.00 13.93 -2.96
CA LEU A 140 -17.85 12.52 -2.59
C LEU A 140 -19.19 11.78 -2.44
N GLY A 141 -20.32 12.47 -2.62
CA GLY A 141 -21.66 11.88 -2.46
C GLY A 141 -22.02 11.53 -1.02
N ILE A 142 -21.39 12.19 -0.04
CA ILE A 142 -21.62 11.95 1.38
C ILE A 142 -22.78 12.84 1.85
N ASP A 143 -23.90 12.24 2.22
CA ASP A 143 -24.97 12.93 2.94
C ASP A 143 -24.57 13.15 4.41
N TYR A 144 -23.71 14.15 4.61
CA TYR A 144 -23.12 14.39 5.92
C TYR A 144 -24.14 14.93 6.94
N ARG A 145 -25.27 15.49 6.49
CA ARG A 145 -26.32 16.02 7.37
C ARG A 145 -27.12 14.93 8.05
N ALA A 146 -27.13 13.72 7.50
CA ALA A 146 -27.63 12.53 8.18
C ALA A 146 -26.69 12.03 9.30
N GLY A 147 -25.47 12.57 9.37
CA GLY A 147 -24.50 12.29 10.43
C GLY A 147 -24.82 12.96 11.77
N THR A 148 -23.95 12.77 12.76
CA THR A 148 -24.10 13.36 14.09
C THR A 148 -23.41 14.73 14.16
N MET A 149 -24.18 15.79 14.38
CA MET A 149 -23.62 17.13 14.60
C MET A 149 -22.78 17.18 15.89
N GLY A 150 -21.67 17.91 15.84
CA GLY A 150 -20.80 18.15 16.98
C GLY A 150 -19.89 19.35 16.77
N GLN A 151 -18.90 19.49 17.64
CA GLN A 151 -17.88 20.53 17.55
C GLN A 151 -16.48 19.92 17.55
N SER A 152 -15.57 20.56 16.83
CA SER A 152 -14.14 20.22 16.81
C SER A 152 -13.31 21.44 17.15
N ALA A 153 -12.31 21.28 18.01
CA ALA A 153 -11.28 22.30 18.18
C ALA A 153 -10.35 22.29 16.96
N THR A 154 -10.14 23.46 16.37
CA THR A 154 -9.25 23.67 15.23
C THR A 154 -8.29 24.82 15.54
N ALA A 155 -7.31 25.05 14.67
CA ALA A 155 -6.43 26.21 14.77
C ALA A 155 -7.20 27.55 14.75
N ASN A 156 -8.37 27.59 14.12
CA ASN A 156 -9.22 28.78 14.01
C ASN A 156 -10.30 28.84 15.11
N GLY A 157 -10.22 28.00 16.13
CA GLY A 157 -11.22 27.89 17.21
C GLY A 157 -12.17 26.71 17.02
N LEU A 158 -13.33 26.77 17.69
CA LEU A 158 -14.35 25.73 17.60
C LEU A 158 -15.07 25.79 16.23
N ALA A 159 -15.12 24.66 15.55
CA ALA A 159 -15.84 24.50 14.30
C ALA A 159 -17.00 23.50 14.44
N THR A 160 -18.14 23.81 13.85
CA THR A 160 -19.25 22.86 13.68
C THR A 160 -18.82 21.77 12.71
N ILE A 161 -19.04 20.51 13.11
CA ILE A 161 -18.76 19.34 12.29
C ILE A 161 -19.95 18.37 12.29
N TRP A 162 -20.01 17.51 11.28
CA TRP A 162 -20.83 16.31 11.27
C TRP A 162 -19.95 15.09 11.26
N LYS A 163 -20.12 14.22 12.26
CA LYS A 163 -19.47 12.92 12.31
C LYS A 163 -20.22 11.94 11.41
N VAL A 164 -19.48 11.32 10.50
CA VAL A 164 -19.99 10.38 9.50
C VAL A 164 -19.11 9.14 9.44
N ARG A 165 -19.63 8.08 8.83
CA ARG A 165 -18.90 6.85 8.54
C ARG A 165 -18.69 6.77 7.03
N LEU A 166 -17.43 6.72 6.59
CA LEU A 166 -17.07 6.52 5.20
C LEU A 166 -17.12 5.03 4.86
N ASP A 167 -17.66 4.69 3.68
CA ASP A 167 -17.76 3.30 3.23
C ASP A 167 -16.38 2.71 2.98
N ALA A 168 -15.54 3.47 2.26
CA ALA A 168 -14.17 3.08 1.96
C ALA A 168 -13.22 4.27 1.84
N VAL A 169 -12.01 4.11 2.36
CA VAL A 169 -10.85 4.98 2.12
C VAL A 169 -9.74 4.13 1.52
N GLU A 170 -9.22 4.53 0.37
CA GLU A 170 -8.15 3.85 -0.36
C GLU A 170 -6.93 4.74 -0.50
N LEU A 171 -5.76 4.18 -0.22
CA LEU A 171 -4.46 4.83 -0.37
C LEU A 171 -3.44 3.81 -0.86
N GLY A 172 -2.77 4.08 -1.98
CA GLY A 172 -1.68 3.23 -2.49
C GLY A 172 -2.00 1.73 -2.54
N GLY A 173 -3.21 1.37 -2.99
CA GLY A 173 -3.68 -0.03 -3.06
C GLY A 173 -4.24 -0.60 -1.76
N VAL A 174 -4.08 0.09 -0.63
CA VAL A 174 -4.67 -0.29 0.66
C VAL A 174 -6.09 0.27 0.75
N ARG A 175 -7.08 -0.60 0.93
CA ARG A 175 -8.49 -0.24 1.16
C ARG A 175 -8.90 -0.49 2.61
N MET A 176 -9.47 0.53 3.24
CA MET A 176 -10.04 0.51 4.58
C MET A 176 -11.54 0.75 4.51
N LEU A 177 -12.33 -0.11 5.15
CA LEU A 177 -13.79 0.03 5.19
C LEU A 177 -14.25 0.66 6.51
N GLY A 178 -15.37 1.38 6.47
CA GLY A 178 -16.00 1.89 7.67
C GLY A 178 -15.07 2.82 8.47
N VAL A 179 -14.57 3.88 7.85
CA VAL A 179 -13.63 4.83 8.49
C VAL A 179 -14.43 5.99 9.08
N ASP A 180 -14.17 6.33 10.35
CA ASP A 180 -14.78 7.50 10.98
C ASP A 180 -14.23 8.80 10.37
N ALA A 181 -15.13 9.73 10.05
CA ALA A 181 -14.77 11.02 9.49
C ALA A 181 -15.58 12.17 10.08
N ALA A 182 -15.07 13.38 9.94
CA ALA A 182 -15.74 14.62 10.26
C ALA A 182 -15.84 15.50 9.01
N VAL A 183 -17.05 15.98 8.73
CA VAL A 183 -17.29 17.00 7.70
C VAL A 183 -17.46 18.33 8.39
N HIS A 184 -16.59 19.28 8.07
CA HIS A 184 -16.66 20.65 8.58
C HIS A 184 -17.76 21.43 7.86
N GLU A 185 -18.44 22.32 8.59
CA GLU A 185 -19.44 23.22 8.00
C GLU A 185 -18.82 24.14 6.94
N THR A 186 -17.61 24.60 7.22
CA THR A 186 -16.78 25.38 6.31
C THR A 186 -15.88 24.47 5.47
N ASP A 187 -15.44 24.97 4.32
CA ASP A 187 -14.48 24.24 3.50
C ASP A 187 -13.10 24.18 4.17
N LEU A 188 -12.43 23.05 3.98
CA LEU A 188 -11.03 22.85 4.34
C LEU A 188 -10.18 23.01 3.07
N PRO A 189 -8.92 23.48 3.20
CA PRO A 189 -8.04 23.61 2.04
C PRO A 189 -7.67 22.25 1.42
N VAL A 190 -7.70 21.18 2.22
CA VAL A 190 -7.39 19.82 1.80
C VAL A 190 -8.07 18.82 2.73
N VAL A 191 -8.37 17.62 2.22
CA VAL A 191 -8.81 16.48 3.04
C VAL A 191 -7.66 16.03 3.95
N LEU A 192 -7.95 15.76 5.22
CA LEU A 192 -6.98 15.27 6.20
C LEU A 192 -7.17 13.78 6.44
N LEU A 193 -6.11 12.99 6.30
CA LEU A 193 -6.05 11.59 6.73
C LEU A 193 -5.59 11.53 8.18
N GLY A 194 -6.55 11.58 9.09
CA GLY A 194 -6.33 11.56 10.53
C GLY A 194 -6.18 10.17 11.14
N MET A 195 -6.12 10.13 12.46
CA MET A 195 -5.87 8.93 13.26
C MET A 195 -6.94 7.83 13.10
N SER A 196 -8.19 8.16 12.74
CA SER A 196 -9.21 7.14 12.42
C SER A 196 -8.84 6.25 11.23
N PHE A 197 -7.99 6.75 10.32
CA PHE A 197 -7.35 5.98 9.27
C PHE A 197 -5.98 5.47 9.72
N LEU A 198 -5.13 6.35 10.25
CA LEU A 198 -3.72 6.03 10.57
C LEU A 198 -3.54 4.96 11.65
N ASN A 199 -4.47 4.82 12.61
CA ASN A 199 -4.41 3.76 13.63
C ASN A 199 -4.58 2.34 13.06
N ARG A 200 -5.04 2.22 11.80
CA ARG A 200 -5.14 0.95 11.07
C ARG A 200 -3.90 0.68 10.20
N MET A 201 -2.94 1.59 10.23
CA MET A 201 -1.67 1.52 9.53
C MET A 201 -0.53 1.43 10.56
N ASP A 202 0.49 0.65 10.26
CA ASP A 202 1.80 0.87 10.82
C ASP A 202 2.44 2.03 10.05
N TRP A 203 2.90 3.05 10.77
CA TRP A 203 3.52 4.21 10.14
C TRP A 203 4.81 4.61 10.85
N ARG A 204 5.81 5.00 10.05
CA ARG A 204 7.09 5.52 10.56
C ARG A 204 7.63 6.61 9.65
N ARG A 205 8.30 7.59 10.26
CA ARG A 205 8.99 8.66 9.54
C ARG A 205 10.48 8.36 9.47
N GLU A 206 11.04 8.39 8.28
CA GLU A 206 12.46 8.19 8.00
C GLU A 206 12.98 9.41 7.22
N GLY A 207 13.62 10.35 7.93
CA GLY A 207 14.07 11.61 7.34
C GLY A 207 12.90 12.43 6.77
N ASP A 208 12.88 12.59 5.45
CA ASP A 208 11.86 13.28 4.67
C ASP A 208 10.81 12.34 4.05
N ARG A 209 10.79 11.07 4.48
CA ARG A 209 9.82 10.07 4.01
C ARG A 209 8.89 9.62 5.13
N LEU A 210 7.63 9.39 4.78
CA LEU A 210 6.65 8.72 5.61
C LEU A 210 6.34 7.36 4.98
N LEU A 211 6.53 6.29 5.74
CA LEU A 211 6.24 4.92 5.33
C LEU A 211 4.97 4.48 6.02
N LEU A 212 4.00 3.99 5.24
CA LEU A 212 2.71 3.49 5.71
C LEU A 212 2.54 2.05 5.25
N LYS A 213 2.18 1.15 6.17
CA LYS A 213 1.89 -0.25 5.87
C LYS A 213 0.59 -0.64 6.54
N LYS A 214 -0.27 -1.38 5.85
CA LYS A 214 -1.51 -1.88 6.45
C LYS A 214 -1.18 -2.80 7.63
N ARG A 215 -1.76 -2.53 8.81
CA ARG A 215 -1.50 -3.32 10.03
C ARG A 215 -2.35 -4.59 10.11
N TYR A 216 -3.63 -4.50 9.70
CA TYR A 216 -4.61 -5.61 9.66
C TYR A 216 -5.70 -5.33 8.63
#